data_AF-A0A7X0GAZ0-F1
#
_entry.id   AF-A0A7X0GAZ0-F1
#
_cell.length_a   1.000
_cell.length_b   1.000
_cell.length_c   1.000
_cell.angle_alpha   90.00
_cell.angle_beta   90.00
_cell.angle_gamma   90.00
#
_symmetry.space_group_name_H-M   'P 1'
#
loop_
_entity.id
_entity.type
_entity.pdbx_description
1 polymer ?
#
loop_
_entity_poly.entity_id
_entity_poly.type
_entity_poly.pdbx_seq_one_letter_code
_entity_poly.pdbx_strand_id
1 'polypeptide(L)'
;MDSSCTDIGKYIFRMSIPYPDPLLPDFPDGSPGPGFVIAAKNAPGEPGRIAVTAHATGRSPEGFYSISVGDEITYEGYTIKITSICEKEARFDLVKQP
;
A
#
# COMPACT_ATOMS: atom_id res chain seq x y z
N MET A 1 -9.37 -1.63 -21.06
CA MET A 1 -10.24 -0.61 -20.43
C MET A 1 -10.87 -1.30 -19.24
N ASP A 2 -10.21 -1.25 -18.08
CA ASP A 2 -10.69 -1.96 -16.89
C ASP A 2 -11.61 -1.06 -16.07
N SER A 3 -12.90 -1.34 -16.19
CA SER A 3 -14.02 -0.67 -15.54
C SER A 3 -14.22 -1.05 -14.06
N SER A 4 -13.22 -1.67 -13.42
CA SER A 4 -13.27 -2.07 -12.01
C SER A 4 -12.28 -1.34 -11.09
N CYS A 5 -11.28 -0.65 -11.63
CA CYS A 5 -10.39 0.17 -10.80
C CYS A 5 -11.08 1.54 -10.57
N THR A 6 -12.01 1.58 -9.63
CA THR A 6 -12.80 2.77 -9.24
C THR A 6 -11.93 3.83 -8.53
N ASP A 7 -11.94 5.08 -9.01
CA ASP A 7 -11.35 6.28 -8.37
C ASP A 7 -11.99 6.53 -6.97
N ILE A 8 -11.32 6.98 -5.90
CA ILE A 8 -10.44 8.15 -5.74
C ILE A 8 -9.40 7.90 -4.64
N GLY A 9 -8.11 8.01 -4.99
CA GLY A 9 -6.94 8.04 -4.11
C GLY A 9 -5.72 7.59 -4.92
N LYS A 10 -5.02 8.53 -5.57
CA LYS A 10 -4.00 8.19 -6.58
C LYS A 10 -2.66 7.85 -5.94
N TYR A 11 -2.63 6.77 -5.18
CA TYR A 11 -1.39 6.12 -4.81
C TYR A 11 -1.39 4.69 -5.31
N ILE A 12 -0.31 4.32 -6.00
CA ILE A 12 -0.15 3.05 -6.70
C ILE A 12 0.87 2.23 -5.94
N PHE A 13 0.49 1.04 -5.49
CA PHE A 13 1.44 0.04 -5.04
C PHE A 13 1.97 -0.74 -6.22
N ARG A 14 3.27 -0.61 -6.50
CA ARG A 14 3.97 -1.40 -7.51
C ARG A 14 4.59 -2.66 -6.90
N MET A 15 4.65 -3.71 -7.72
CA MET A 15 5.36 -4.95 -7.39
C MET A 15 6.88 -4.70 -7.44
N SER A 16 7.54 -4.81 -6.28
CA SER A 16 8.98 -5.07 -6.09
C SER A 16 9.97 -4.48 -7.12
N ILE A 17 9.90 -3.17 -7.37
CA ILE A 17 10.98 -2.37 -8.00
C ILE A 17 11.77 -1.71 -6.85
N PRO A 18 13.09 -1.48 -6.94
CA PRO A 18 13.94 -1.16 -5.78
C PRO A 18 13.57 0.03 -4.88
N TYR A 19 12.56 0.84 -5.22
CA TYR A 19 12.01 1.85 -4.32
C TYR A 19 10.48 1.96 -4.47
N PRO A 20 9.71 2.01 -3.36
CA PRO A 20 8.29 2.33 -3.41
C PRO A 20 8.11 3.80 -3.82
N ASP A 21 7.90 4.03 -5.11
CA ASP A 21 7.33 5.27 -5.61
C ASP A 21 5.84 5.06 -5.94
N PRO A 22 4.94 5.93 -5.47
CA PRO A 22 5.18 7.14 -4.67
C PRO A 22 5.28 6.86 -3.15
N LEU A 23 6.15 7.61 -2.45
CA LEU A 23 6.11 7.72 -0.99
C LEU A 23 4.81 8.43 -0.54
N LEU A 24 4.32 8.10 0.65
CA LEU A 24 3.32 8.92 1.31
C LEU A 24 3.89 10.29 1.66
N PRO A 25 3.03 11.30 1.92
CA PRO A 25 3.49 12.61 2.36
C PRO A 25 4.45 12.53 3.56
N ASP A 26 5.34 13.50 3.66
CA ASP A 26 6.38 13.55 4.70
C ASP A 26 5.79 13.62 6.11
N PHE A 27 6.53 13.09 7.07
CA PHE A 27 6.20 13.22 8.49
C PHE A 27 6.22 14.69 8.92
N PRO A 28 5.52 15.05 10.03
CA PRO A 28 5.55 16.41 10.56
C PRO A 28 6.95 16.95 10.93
N ASP A 29 7.92 16.06 11.14
CA ASP A 29 9.32 16.41 11.43
C ASP A 29 10.18 16.65 10.17
N GLY A 30 9.59 16.55 8.98
CA GLY A 30 10.25 16.74 7.69
C GLY A 30 11.01 15.52 7.18
N SER A 31 10.94 14.37 7.85
CA SER A 31 11.49 13.12 7.34
C SER A 31 10.59 12.50 6.25
N PRO A 32 11.15 11.75 5.27
CA PRO A 32 10.37 11.16 4.18
C PRO A 32 9.27 10.22 4.71
N GLY A 33 8.06 10.37 4.17
CA GLY A 33 6.93 9.50 4.51
C GLY A 33 7.19 8.04 4.15
N PRO A 34 6.44 7.09 4.74
CA PRO A 34 6.60 5.68 4.43
C PRO A 34 6.15 5.37 3.00
N GLY A 35 6.69 4.30 2.44
CA GLY A 35 6.19 3.68 1.21
C GLY A 35 5.58 2.31 1.52
N PHE A 36 4.67 1.83 0.67
CA PHE A 36 4.27 0.43 0.70
C PHE A 36 4.44 -0.23 -0.67
N VAL A 37 4.67 -1.54 -0.66
CA VAL A 37 4.89 -2.38 -1.84
C VAL A 37 4.03 -3.63 -1.78
N ILE A 38 3.63 -4.15 -2.95
CA ILE A 38 3.00 -5.47 -3.00
C ILE A 38 4.12 -6.52 -2.94
N ALA A 39 4.17 -7.27 -1.85
CA ALA A 39 5.11 -8.36 -1.64
C ALA A 39 4.68 -9.64 -2.36
N ALA A 40 3.37 -9.91 -2.42
CA ALA A 40 2.81 -11.06 -3.15
C ALA A 40 1.37 -10.79 -3.60
N LYS A 41 1.00 -11.34 -4.76
CA LYS A 41 -0.39 -11.41 -5.23
C LYS A 41 -0.90 -12.83 -5.07
N ASN A 42 -2.16 -12.97 -4.64
CA ASN A 42 -2.76 -14.24 -4.27
C ASN A 42 -1.94 -14.91 -3.18
N ALA A 43 -2.09 -14.43 -1.95
CA ALA A 43 -1.59 -15.16 -0.78
C ALA A 43 -1.99 -16.64 -0.95
N PRO A 44 -1.08 -17.61 -0.71
CA PRO A 44 -1.32 -19.01 -1.06
C PRO A 44 -2.67 -19.52 -0.53
N GLY A 45 -3.58 -19.87 -1.44
CA GLY A 45 -4.93 -20.33 -1.11
C GLY A 45 -6.03 -19.26 -1.07
N GLU A 46 -5.72 -17.99 -1.35
CA GLU A 46 -6.66 -16.87 -1.20
C GLU A 46 -6.71 -15.96 -2.44
N PRO A 47 -7.51 -16.31 -3.47
CA PRO A 47 -7.71 -15.48 -4.65
C PRO A 47 -8.26 -14.10 -4.28
N GLY A 48 -7.67 -13.04 -4.84
CA GLY A 48 -8.13 -11.66 -4.60
C GLY A 48 -7.54 -10.99 -3.35
N ARG A 49 -6.63 -11.65 -2.65
CA ARG A 49 -5.87 -11.06 -1.54
C ARG A 49 -4.41 -10.81 -1.89
N ILE A 50 -3.83 -9.80 -1.26
CA ILE A 50 -2.42 -9.40 -1.45
C ILE A 50 -1.66 -9.44 -0.12
N ALA A 51 -0.34 -9.54 -0.22
CA ALA A 51 0.57 -9.19 0.86
C ALA A 51 1.22 -7.85 0.55
N VAL A 52 1.28 -6.97 1.55
CA VAL A 52 1.83 -5.62 1.47
C VAL A 52 3.00 -5.52 2.43
N THR A 53 4.11 -4.89 2.01
CA THR A 53 5.20 -4.53 2.93
C THR A 53 5.28 -3.01 3.01
N ALA A 54 5.29 -2.47 4.23
CA ALA A 54 5.54 -1.05 4.48
C ALA A 54 7.01 -0.82 4.86
N HIS A 55 7.54 0.33 4.45
CA HIS A 55 8.93 0.72 4.66
C HIS A 55 9.01 2.21 5.01
N ALA A 56 9.88 2.59 5.95
CA ALA A 56 10.26 3.97 6.22
C ALA A 56 11.76 4.09 6.45
N THR A 57 12.34 5.24 6.13
CA THR A 57 13.77 5.51 6.32
C THR A 57 14.15 5.34 7.79
N GLY A 58 15.16 4.52 8.07
CA GLY A 58 15.60 4.25 9.45
C GLY A 58 14.64 3.38 10.26
N ARG A 59 13.60 2.80 9.65
CA ARG A 59 12.66 1.87 10.28
C ARG A 59 12.77 0.47 9.68
N SER A 60 12.49 -0.53 10.50
CA SER A 60 12.34 -1.90 10.01
C SER A 60 11.08 -2.00 9.15
N PRO A 61 11.14 -2.75 8.04
CA PRO A 61 9.96 -3.00 7.23
C PRO A 61 8.94 -3.87 7.98
N GLU A 62 7.66 -3.66 7.71
CA GLU A 62 6.56 -4.42 8.29
C GLU A 62 5.72 -5.09 7.20
N GLY A 63 5.38 -6.36 7.38
CA GLY A 63 4.58 -7.15 6.44
C GLY A 63 3.13 -7.30 6.90
N PHE A 64 2.20 -7.03 5.99
CA PHE A 64 0.75 -7.19 6.15
C PHE A 64 0.24 -8.23 5.16
N TYR A 65 -0.47 -9.25 5.64
CA TYR A 65 -0.88 -10.41 4.83
C TYR A 65 -2.39 -10.50 4.69
N SER A 66 -2.85 -11.23 3.67
CA SER A 66 -4.27 -11.49 3.43
C SER A 66 -5.14 -10.24 3.30
N ILE A 67 -4.58 -9.19 2.70
CA ILE A 67 -5.23 -7.88 2.54
C ILE A 67 -6.20 -7.92 1.36
N SER A 68 -7.42 -7.45 1.59
CA SER A 68 -8.54 -7.39 0.65
C SER A 68 -8.93 -5.94 0.34
N VAL A 69 -9.71 -5.72 -0.71
CA VAL A 69 -10.33 -4.41 -0.96
C VAL A 69 -11.24 -4.03 0.20
N GLY A 70 -11.09 -2.81 0.70
CA GLY A 70 -11.81 -2.25 1.85
C GLY A 70 -11.01 -2.28 3.15
N ASP A 71 -9.96 -3.11 3.23
CA ASP A 71 -9.13 -3.23 4.44
C ASP A 71 -8.28 -1.98 4.67
N GLU A 72 -8.07 -1.67 5.94
CA GLU A 72 -7.17 -0.61 6.39
C GLU A 72 -5.87 -1.17 6.98
N ILE A 73 -4.75 -0.53 6.66
CA ILE A 73 -3.43 -0.87 7.17
C ILE A 73 -2.86 0.36 7.85
N THR A 74 -2.27 0.21 9.03
CA THR A 74 -1.61 1.32 9.74
C THR A 74 -0.12 1.03 9.93
N TYR A 75 0.73 1.99 9.57
CA TYR A 75 2.18 1.95 9.75
C TYR A 75 2.72 3.35 10.06
N GLU A 76 3.49 3.50 11.14
CA GLU A 76 4.07 4.79 11.59
C GLU A 76 3.03 5.94 11.66
N GLY A 77 1.80 5.63 12.06
CA GLY A 77 0.71 6.62 12.18
C GLY A 77 -0.03 6.95 10.88
N TYR A 78 0.44 6.44 9.72
CA TYR A 78 -0.29 6.50 8.46
C TYR A 78 -1.29 5.35 8.39
N THR A 79 -2.55 5.65 8.09
CA THR A 79 -3.57 4.64 7.81
C THR A 79 -3.97 4.73 6.35
N ILE A 80 -3.80 3.65 5.61
CA ILE A 80 -4.24 3.52 4.22
C ILE A 80 -5.44 2.59 4.13
N LYS A 81 -6.29 2.78 3.12
CA LYS A 81 -7.40 1.88 2.79
C LYS A 81 -7.24 1.32 1.39
N ILE A 82 -7.23 0.00 1.22
CA ILE A 82 -7.13 -0.60 -0.11
C ILE A 82 -8.45 -0.39 -0.87
N THR A 83 -8.39 0.27 -2.01
CA THR A 83 -9.57 0.61 -2.82
C THR A 83 -9.71 -0.24 -4.07
N SER A 84 -8.61 -0.79 -4.59
CA SER A 84 -8.65 -1.69 -5.75
C SER A 84 -7.44 -2.60 -5.79
N ILE A 85 -7.62 -3.82 -6.30
CA ILE A 85 -6.54 -4.76 -6.62
C ILE A 85 -6.66 -5.07 -8.11
N CYS A 86 -5.72 -4.59 -8.91
CA CYS A 86 -5.69 -4.75 -10.37
C CYS A 86 -4.51 -5.69 -10.77
N GLU A 87 -4.40 -6.08 -12.05
CA GLU A 87 -3.46 -7.14 -12.50
C GLU A 87 -1.99 -6.87 -12.13
N LYS A 88 -1.54 -5.61 -12.11
CA LYS A 88 -0.13 -5.21 -11.82
C LYS A 88 0.06 -4.25 -10.66
N GLU A 89 -1.03 -3.78 -10.07
CA GLU A 89 -1.01 -2.78 -9.01
C GLU A 89 -2.15 -3.00 -8.01
N ALA A 90 -2.04 -2.37 -6.85
CA ALA A 90 -3.15 -2.14 -5.94
C ALA A 90 -3.21 -0.64 -5.67
N ARG A 91 -4.42 -0.12 -5.49
CA ARG A 91 -4.69 1.29 -5.21
C ARG A 91 -5.19 1.43 -3.80
N PHE A 92 -4.92 2.59 -3.22
CA PHE A 92 -5.32 2.88 -1.87
C PHE A 92 -5.55 4.37 -1.64
N ASP A 93 -6.32 4.65 -0.60
CA ASP A 93 -6.57 6.00 -0.12
C ASP A 93 -5.80 6.20 1.17
N LEU A 94 -5.25 7.39 1.35
CA LEU A 94 -4.69 7.79 2.63
C LEU A 94 -5.81 8.29 3.53
N VAL A 95 -6.15 7.51 4.56
CA VAL A 95 -7.23 7.78 5.51
C VAL A 95 -6.75 8.70 6.63
N LYS A 96 -5.51 8.49 7.09
CA LYS A 96 -4.94 9.22 8.23
C LYS A 96 -3.44 9.41 8.06
N GLN A 97 -2.95 10.55 8.54
CA GLN A 97 -1.54 10.88 8.72
C GLN A 97 -1.25 11.17 10.21
N PRO A 98 -0.01 10.95 10.69
CA PRO A 98 0.40 11.28 12.04
C PRO A 98 0.40 12.79 12.35
#